data_AF-A0A349GQV1-F1
#
_entry.id   AF-A0A349GQV1-F1
#
_cell.length_a   1.000
_cell.length_b   1.000
_cell.length_c   1.000
_cell.angle_alpha   90.00
_cell.angle_beta   90.00
_cell.angle_gamma   90.00
#
_symmetry.space_group_name_H-M   'P 1'
#
loop_
_entity.id
_entity.type
_entity.pdbx_description
1 polymer ?
#
loop_
_entity_poly.entity_id
_entity_poly.type
_entity_poly.pdbx_seq_one_letter_code
_entity_poly.pdbx_strand_id
1 'polypeptide(L)'
;MMLMYEIELSSKSEKALEKLEKEVKILAVIYDKIDLLESGYFDLLDIKQLNRSKKSPKIFEVRIQSPKSYRIFYCKYKEKDNKKIDLLDIIEKKTNKFQEKYFKMLDKVAKDMKNLCLILFVKIGR
;
A
#
# COMPACT_ATOMS: atom_id res chain seq x y z
N MET A 1 7.17 3.20 23.46
CA MET A 1 6.10 2.40 22.82
C MET A 1 6.21 2.62 21.32
N MET A 2 6.63 1.62 20.54
CA MET A 2 6.63 1.71 19.08
C MET A 2 5.19 1.78 18.62
N LEU A 3 4.82 2.84 17.90
CA LEU A 3 3.48 2.98 17.35
C LEU A 3 3.43 2.25 16.00
N MET A 4 2.92 1.01 16.00
CA MET A 4 2.72 0.20 14.80
C MET A 4 1.53 0.73 13.98
N TYR A 5 1.64 0.66 12.65
CA TYR A 5 0.54 0.90 11.71
C TYR A 5 -0.20 -0.41 11.47
N GLU A 6 -1.51 -0.40 11.64
CA GLU A 6 -2.35 -1.49 11.18
C GLU A 6 -2.29 -1.58 9.65
N ILE A 7 -1.91 -2.74 9.12
CA ILE A 7 -1.86 -3.01 7.69
C ILE A 7 -3.17 -3.67 7.25
N GLU A 8 -3.90 -3.01 6.34
CA GLU A 8 -5.05 -3.62 5.66
C GLU A 8 -4.71 -3.90 4.20
N LEU A 9 -5.01 -5.11 3.74
CA LEU A 9 -4.77 -5.53 2.37
C LEU A 9 -6.01 -5.31 1.52
N SER A 10 -5.86 -4.71 0.34
CA SER A 10 -6.88 -4.81 -0.68
C SER A 10 -6.91 -6.22 -1.25
N SER A 11 -8.06 -6.65 -1.79
CA SER A 11 -8.16 -7.92 -2.53
C SER A 11 -7.19 -8.03 -3.72
N LYS A 12 -6.66 -6.90 -4.20
CA LYS A 12 -5.67 -6.88 -5.26
C LYS A 12 -4.27 -7.16 -4.72
N SER A 13 -3.93 -6.58 -3.57
CA SER A 13 -2.67 -6.86 -2.88
C SER A 13 -2.61 -8.29 -2.34
N GLU A 14 -3.71 -8.83 -1.80
CA GLU A 14 -3.81 -10.24 -1.39
C GLU A 14 -3.49 -11.17 -2.56
N LYS A 15 -4.20 -11.01 -3.69
CA LYS A 15 -3.97 -11.79 -4.91
C LYS A 15 -2.57 -11.61 -5.49
N ALA A 16 -1.92 -10.48 -5.23
CA ALA A 16 -0.54 -10.27 -5.66
C ALA A 16 0.44 -11.06 -4.79
N LEU A 17 0.25 -11.07 -3.47
CA LEU A 17 1.05 -11.86 -2.53
C LEU A 17 0.89 -13.36 -2.79
N GLU A 18 -0.34 -13.85 -2.99
CA GLU A 18 -0.61 -15.26 -3.33
C GLU A 18 0.17 -15.71 -4.59
N LYS A 19 0.22 -14.86 -5.62
CA LYS A 19 0.98 -15.17 -6.85
C LYS A 19 2.49 -15.22 -6.61
N LEU A 20 2.98 -14.45 -5.64
CA LEU A 20 4.39 -14.34 -5.30
C LEU A 20 4.87 -15.47 -4.37
N GLU A 21 3.99 -16.32 -3.84
CA GLU A 21 4.36 -17.51 -3.08
C GLU A 21 5.33 -18.42 -3.83
N LYS A 22 5.26 -18.43 -5.17
CA LYS A 22 6.16 -19.19 -6.04
C LYS A 22 7.52 -18.51 -6.24
N GLU A 23 7.67 -17.24 -5.84
CA GLU A 23 8.88 -16.42 -5.97
C GLU A 23 9.43 -16.04 -4.59
N VAL A 24 9.75 -17.04 -3.77
CA VAL A 24 10.11 -16.90 -2.34
C VAL A 24 11.09 -15.76 -2.03
N LYS A 25 12.13 -15.57 -2.86
CA LYS A 25 13.11 -14.49 -2.66
C LYS A 25 12.49 -13.09 -2.80
N ILE A 26 11.58 -12.91 -3.76
CA ILE A 26 10.87 -11.64 -3.96
C ILE A 26 9.87 -11.42 -2.86
N LEU A 27 9.14 -12.48 -2.49
CA LEU A 27 8.14 -12.43 -1.43
C LEU A 27 8.76 -12.01 -0.08
N ALA A 28 9.92 -12.58 0.28
CA ALA A 28 10.64 -12.21 1.49
C ALA A 28 11.01 -10.71 1.49
N VAL A 29 11.58 -10.20 0.39
CA VAL A 29 11.92 -8.77 0.28
C VAL A 29 10.68 -7.89 0.39
N ILE A 30 9.54 -8.32 -0.15
CA ILE A 30 8.27 -7.57 -0.04
C ILE A 30 7.78 -7.54 1.40
N TYR A 31 7.80 -8.69 2.11
CA TYR A 31 7.43 -8.73 3.52
C TYR A 31 8.35 -7.86 4.38
N ASP A 32 9.67 -7.89 4.15
CA ASP A 32 10.59 -6.98 4.85
C ASP A 32 10.18 -5.50 4.66
N LYS A 33 9.69 -5.11 3.48
CA LYS A 33 9.21 -3.73 3.25
C LYS A 33 7.88 -3.45 3.92
N ILE A 34 6.99 -4.44 4.00
CA ILE A 34 5.70 -4.31 4.72
C ILE A 34 5.94 -4.19 6.22
N ASP A 35 6.86 -4.97 6.79
CA ASP A 35 7.22 -4.92 8.21
C ASP A 35 7.80 -3.55 8.60
N LEU A 36 8.61 -2.96 7.71
CA LEU A 36 9.11 -1.60 7.88
C LEU A 36 7.99 -0.55 7.82
N LEU A 37 6.99 -0.74 6.94
CA LEU A 37 5.80 0.13 6.88
C LEU A 37 4.96 0.01 8.17
N GLU A 38 4.70 -1.20 8.62
CA GLU A 38 3.99 -1.52 9.86
C GLU A 38 4.71 -0.90 11.06
N SER A 39 6.03 -1.06 11.16
CA SER A 39 6.84 -0.49 12.24
C SER A 39 6.99 1.03 12.15
N GLY A 40 6.60 1.63 11.02
CA GLY A 40 6.69 3.06 10.79
C GLY A 40 8.11 3.56 10.45
N TYR A 41 9.02 2.69 10.05
CA TYR A 41 10.38 3.00 9.64
C TYR A 41 10.44 3.50 8.18
N PHE A 42 9.70 4.57 7.88
CA PHE A 42 9.59 5.12 6.53
C PHE A 42 10.92 5.61 5.96
N ASP A 43 11.85 6.06 6.81
CA ASP A 43 13.16 6.57 6.39
C ASP A 43 14.08 5.46 5.83
N LEU A 44 13.75 4.18 6.11
CA LEU A 44 14.47 3.01 5.58
C LEU A 44 13.92 2.51 4.23
N LEU A 45 12.92 3.21 3.69
CA LEU A 45 12.23 2.82 2.46
C LEU A 45 12.47 3.85 1.35
N ASP A 46 12.67 3.37 0.10
CA ASP A 46 12.62 4.23 -1.10
C ASP A 46 11.15 4.54 -1.42
N ILE A 47 10.63 5.62 -0.84
CA ILE A 47 9.22 6.03 -0.98
C ILE A 47 9.11 7.21 -1.93
N LYS A 48 8.15 7.14 -2.86
CA LYS A 48 7.70 8.28 -3.64
C LYS A 48 6.20 8.50 -3.49
N GLN A 49 5.80 9.74 -3.24
CA GLN A 49 4.40 10.14 -3.35
C GLN A 49 4.00 10.31 -4.82
N LEU A 50 2.85 9.76 -5.20
CA LEU A 50 2.28 9.98 -6.52
C LEU A 50 1.58 11.35 -6.54
N ASN A 51 2.13 12.31 -7.29
CA ASN A 51 1.51 13.62 -7.46
C ASN A 51 0.26 13.49 -8.33
N ARG A 52 -0.91 13.68 -7.71
CA ARG A 52 -2.24 13.62 -8.36
C ARG A 52 -3.09 14.83 -7.95
N SER A 53 -4.29 14.92 -8.53
CA SER A 53 -5.25 15.98 -8.21
C SER A 53 -5.53 16.06 -6.71
N LYS A 54 -5.86 17.26 -6.19
CA LYS A 54 -6.24 17.45 -4.77
C LYS A 54 -7.44 16.58 -4.32
N LYS A 55 -8.26 16.11 -5.26
CA LYS A 55 -9.45 15.27 -5.02
C LYS A 55 -9.12 13.77 -5.02
N SER A 56 -7.91 13.38 -5.40
CA SER A 56 -7.47 11.98 -5.41
C SER A 56 -6.90 11.59 -4.04
N PRO A 57 -7.03 10.31 -3.63
CA PRO A 57 -6.33 9.79 -2.46
C PRO A 57 -4.81 10.04 -2.56
N LYS A 58 -4.18 10.29 -1.40
CA LYS A 58 -2.72 10.39 -1.32
C LYS A 58 -2.12 8.99 -1.36
N ILE A 59 -1.61 8.61 -2.53
CA ILE A 59 -0.99 7.31 -2.78
C ILE A 59 0.53 7.45 -2.77
N PHE A 60 1.19 6.51 -2.13
CA PHE A 60 2.64 6.37 -2.07
C PHE A 60 3.05 5.07 -2.76
N GLU A 61 4.26 5.04 -3.30
CA GLU A 61 4.92 3.84 -3.81
C GLU A 61 6.19 3.56 -3.00
N VAL A 62 6.35 2.35 -2.48
CA VAL A 62 7.65 1.80 -2.08
C VAL A 62 8.28 1.16 -3.31
N ARG A 63 9.55 1.48 -3.56
CA ARG A 63 10.30 0.99 -4.72
C ARG A 63 11.27 -0.10 -4.31
N ILE A 64 11.11 -1.27 -4.91
CA ILE A 64 12.03 -2.39 -4.79
C ILE A 64 12.75 -2.51 -6.13
N GLN A 65 14.09 -2.51 -6.11
CA GLN A 65 14.91 -2.57 -7.33
C GLN A 65 15.54 -3.96 -7.56
N SER A 66 15.70 -4.76 -6.51
CA SER A 66 16.36 -6.06 -6.54
C SER A 66 15.60 -7.07 -5.67
N PRO A 67 15.55 -8.37 -6.03
CA PRO A 67 16.11 -8.98 -7.25
C PRO A 67 15.29 -8.74 -8.52
N LYS A 68 14.10 -8.16 -8.40
CA LYS A 68 13.29 -7.66 -9.52
C LYS A 68 12.71 -6.29 -9.17
N SER A 69 12.36 -5.52 -10.20
CA SER A 69 11.78 -4.19 -10.02
C SER A 69 10.31 -4.31 -9.64
N TYR A 70 9.99 -4.16 -8.35
CA TYR A 70 8.62 -4.19 -7.81
C TYR A 70 8.20 -2.85 -7.22
N ARG A 71 6.90 -2.61 -7.17
CA ARG A 71 6.29 -1.46 -6.50
C ARG A 71 5.20 -1.95 -5.56
N ILE A 72 5.22 -1.44 -4.33
CA ILE A 72 4.15 -1.59 -3.36
C ILE A 72 3.42 -0.25 -3.29
N PHE A 73 2.16 -0.20 -3.71
CA PHE A 73 1.35 1.01 -3.66
C PHE A 73 0.50 1.01 -2.40
N TYR A 74 0.49 2.12 -1.68
CA TYR A 74 -0.26 2.21 -0.42
C TYR A 74 -0.83 3.60 -0.14
N CYS A 75 -1.85 3.66 0.69
CA CYS A 75 -2.33 4.87 1.34
C CYS A 75 -1.95 4.84 2.82
N LYS A 76 -1.69 6.02 3.40
CA LYS A 76 -1.33 6.17 4.82
C LYS A 76 -2.31 7.09 5.51
N TYR A 77 -2.84 6.63 6.64
CA TYR A 77 -3.79 7.37 7.47
C TYR A 77 -3.27 7.45 8.90
N LYS A 78 -3.49 8.60 9.53
CA LYS A 78 -3.13 8.84 10.92
C LYS A 78 -4.21 9.72 11.53
N GLU A 79 -5.02 9.14 12.41
CA GLU A 79 -6.08 9.83 13.14
C GLU A 79 -5.91 9.56 14.63
N LYS A 80 -5.58 10.59 15.41
CA LYS A 80 -5.30 10.49 16.86
C LYS A 80 -4.36 9.32 17.17
N ASP A 81 -4.91 8.23 17.72
CA ASP A 81 -4.20 7.02 18.16
C ASP A 81 -4.21 5.90 17.11
N ASN A 82 -5.03 6.02 16.06
CA ASN A 82 -5.12 5.03 14.99
C ASN A 82 -4.18 5.39 13.84
N LYS A 83 -3.26 4.48 13.57
CA LYS A 83 -2.33 4.53 12.44
C LYS A 83 -2.65 3.36 11.54
N LYS A 84 -2.96 3.66 10.28
CA LYS A 84 -3.36 2.64 9.31
C LYS A 84 -2.63 2.83 7.99
N ILE A 85 -2.31 1.72 7.34
CA ILE A 85 -1.83 1.66 5.97
C ILE A 85 -2.74 0.71 5.18
N ASP A 86 -3.31 1.22 4.09
CA ASP A 86 -4.01 0.38 3.12
C ASP A 86 -3.01 0.00 2.01
N LEU A 87 -2.68 -1.28 1.88
CA LEU A 87 -1.92 -1.78 0.73
C LEU A 87 -2.86 -1.95 -0.46
N LEU A 88 -2.64 -1.17 -1.50
CA LEU A 88 -3.53 -1.09 -2.66
C LEU A 88 -3.20 -2.15 -3.70
N ASP A 89 -1.92 -2.32 -4.02
CA ASP A 89 -1.45 -3.26 -5.04
C ASP A 89 0.06 -3.51 -4.88
N ILE A 90 0.51 -4.68 -5.35
CA ILE A 90 1.92 -5.05 -5.41
C ILE A 90 2.19 -5.58 -6.82
N ILE A 91 3.10 -4.93 -7.55
CA ILE A 91 3.28 -5.24 -8.97
C ILE A 91 4.73 -5.12 -9.41
N GLU A 92 5.13 -6.04 -10.29
CA GLU A 92 6.38 -5.94 -11.03
C GLU A 92 6.30 -4.80 -12.06
N LYS A 93 7.24 -3.88 -11.99
CA LYS A 93 7.37 -2.80 -12.96
C LYS A 93 8.06 -3.32 -14.23
N LYS A 94 7.26 -3.83 -15.17
CA LYS A 94 7.71 -4.33 -16.49
C LYS A 94 7.89 -3.24 -17.54
N THR A 95 7.35 -2.04 -17.31
CA THR A 95 7.38 -0.92 -18.26
C THR A 95 8.03 0.31 -17.65
N ASN A 96 8.56 1.20 -18.49
CA ASN A 96 9.19 2.45 -18.02
C ASN A 96 8.22 3.34 -17.22
N LYS A 97 6.94 3.38 -17.62
CA LYS A 97 5.87 4.15 -16.98
C LYS A 97 4.59 3.32 -16.86
N PHE A 98 3.89 3.46 -15.74
CA PHE A 98 2.52 2.95 -15.60
C PHE A 98 1.54 3.82 -16.39
N GLN A 99 0.56 3.19 -17.02
CA GLN A 99 -0.48 3.89 -17.77
C GLN A 99 -1.46 4.62 -16.83
N GLU A 100 -2.07 5.71 -17.30
CA GLU A 100 -3.07 6.47 -16.52
C GLU A 100 -4.25 5.59 -16.07
N LYS A 101 -4.67 4.62 -16.90
CA LYS A 101 -5.73 3.66 -16.55
C LYS A 101 -5.39 2.86 -15.28
N TYR A 102 -4.13 2.48 -15.10
CA TYR A 102 -3.67 1.80 -13.88
C TYR A 102 -3.82 2.70 -12.66
N PHE A 103 -3.47 3.97 -12.82
CA PHE A 103 -3.60 4.96 -11.76
C PHE A 103 -5.06 5.23 -11.37
N LYS A 104 -5.99 5.33 -12.34
CA LYS A 104 -7.44 5.42 -12.08
C LYS A 104 -7.96 4.19 -11.32
N MET A 105 -7.43 3.00 -11.62
CA MET A 105 -7.75 1.78 -10.88
C MET A 105 -7.28 1.87 -9.42
N LEU A 106 -6.04 2.32 -9.17
CA LEU A 106 -5.56 2.53 -7.79
C LEU A 106 -6.41 3.56 -7.02
N ASP A 107 -6.84 4.65 -7.67
CA ASP A 107 -7.72 5.63 -7.04
C ASP A 107 -9.06 5.01 -6.63
N LYS A 108 -9.60 4.09 -7.45
CA LYS A 108 -10.84 3.37 -7.14
C LYS A 108 -10.63 2.46 -5.93
N VAL A 109 -9.59 1.63 -5.93
CA VAL A 109 -9.27 0.73 -4.80
C VAL A 109 -9.10 1.51 -3.49
N ALA A 110 -8.34 2.61 -3.51
CA ALA A 110 -8.14 3.44 -2.33
C ALA A 110 -9.43 4.07 -1.79
N LYS A 111 -10.35 4.47 -2.68
CA LYS A 111 -11.67 4.99 -2.27
C LYS A 111 -12.55 3.90 -1.67
N ASP A 112 -12.56 2.73 -2.28
CA ASP A 112 -13.37 1.59 -1.83
C ASP A 112 -12.94 1.15 -0.42
N MET A 113 -11.61 1.05 -0.17
CA MET A 113 -11.06 0.73 1.16
C MET A 113 -11.34 1.81 2.20
N LYS A 114 -11.20 3.10 1.84
CA LYS A 114 -11.52 4.21 2.75
C LYS A 114 -13.00 4.19 3.17
N ASN A 115 -13.92 3.88 2.26
CA ASN A 115 -15.35 3.84 2.55
C ASN A 115 -15.72 2.68 3.49
N LEU A 116 -15.06 1.52 3.36
CA LEU A 116 -15.19 0.41 4.31
C LEU A 116 -14.81 0.83 5.73
N CYS A 117 -13.70 1.55 5.88
CA CYS A 117 -13.24 2.08 7.17
C CYS A 117 -14.29 3.00 7.82
N LEU A 118 -14.84 3.97 7.07
CA LEU A 118 -15.85 4.90 7.57
C LEU A 118 -17.11 4.20 8.09
N ILE A 119 -17.56 3.13 7.42
CA ILE A 119 -18.73 2.36 7.84
C ILE A 119 -18.46 1.62 9.15
N LEU A 120 -17.25 1.06 9.33
CA LEU A 120 -16.86 0.36 10.56
C LEU A 120 -16.76 1.32 11.75
N PHE A 121 -16.17 2.50 11.57
CA PHE A 121 -16.10 3.51 12.64
C PHE A 121 -17.49 4.03 13.08
N VAL A 122 -18.43 4.18 12.14
CA VAL A 122 -19.81 4.59 12.48
C VAL A 122 -20.58 3.49 13.22
N LYS A 123 -20.27 2.21 12.99
CA LYS A 123 -20.92 1.07 13.66
C LYS A 123 -20.39 0.80 15.06
N ILE A 124 -19.11 1.07 15.33
CA ILE A 124 -18.49 0.82 16.65
C ILE A 124 -18.70 2.01 17.60
N GLY A 125 -18.92 3.21 17.06
CA GLY A 125 -19.18 4.43 17.84
C GLY A 125 -20.66 4.71 18.17
N ARG A 126 -21.53 3.71 18.11
CA ARG A 126 -22.94 3.81 18.53
C ARG A 126 -23.27 2.78 19.60
#